data_AF-A0A7C5SU62-F1
#
_entry.id   AF-A0A7C5SU62-F1
#
_cell.length_a   1.000
_cell.length_b   1.000
_cell.length_c   1.000
_cell.angle_alpha   90.00
_cell.angle_beta   90.00
_cell.angle_gamma   90.00
#
_symmetry.space_group_name_H-M   'P 1'
#
loop_
_entity.id
_entity.type
_entity.pdbx_description
1 polymer ?
#
loop_
_entity_poly.entity_id
_entity_poly.type
_entity_poly.pdbx_seq_one_letter_code
_entity_poly.pdbx_strand_id
1 'polypeptide(L)'
;GGVNKSLSRKEIDYLKQDSEQVITWAGQAVALIKRIFAQHYDYHMNFAVIDSNMLSVVGGEGAFELYHGGLRARDSDGGMIFDQLDYTDYSDYIHEGVKNWSYMKFPFIRSLGQDAGWYRVRPLARVNNCDFFPTPLAEKERVEFVAAGNGRPVQSTLAFHWARLIELLHCAEAIAELLDDCDLGGNELRHTGALQATGIGVIEAPRGTLIHHYEINDEGIVEKANLIVSTTHNNQAMNESIRKVANQYLDGECLTEALLNQVEVAIRAYDPCLSCATHAMGKMPLQLNLVNENNELLDQLIKNAAGNVSRVR
;
A
#
# COMPACT_ATOMS: atom_id res chain seq x y z
N GLY A 1 18.96 19.75 -6.89
CA GLY A 1 18.24 18.88 -5.94
C GLY A 1 19.01 18.80 -4.63
N GLY A 2 18.43 18.13 -3.63
CA GLY A 2 19.05 17.89 -2.32
C GLY A 2 18.18 18.33 -1.14
N VAL A 3 18.82 18.48 0.03
CA VAL A 3 18.18 18.91 1.29
C VAL A 3 18.69 20.30 1.71
N ASN A 4 17.95 20.99 2.58
CA ASN A 4 18.30 22.34 3.03
C ASN A 4 19.15 22.38 4.31
N LYS A 5 19.30 21.24 5.01
CA LYS A 5 20.00 21.13 6.28
C LYS A 5 20.45 19.68 6.51
N SER A 6 21.66 19.47 7.04
CA SER A 6 22.09 18.20 7.66
C SER A 6 21.61 18.10 9.11
N LEU A 7 21.79 16.92 9.71
CA LEU A 7 21.56 16.72 11.13
C LEU A 7 22.81 17.10 11.92
N SER A 8 22.63 17.86 13.00
CA SER A 8 23.72 18.11 13.94
C SER A 8 24.02 16.85 14.75
N ARG A 9 25.25 16.74 15.27
CA ARG A 9 25.63 15.61 16.13
C ARG A 9 24.70 15.44 17.34
N LYS A 10 24.23 16.56 17.92
CA LYS A 10 23.27 16.55 19.03
C LYS A 10 21.90 15.98 18.63
N GLU A 11 21.43 16.27 17.42
CA GLU A 11 20.17 15.70 16.89
C GLU A 11 20.31 14.20 16.62
N ILE A 12 21.43 13.78 16.03
CA ILE A 12 21.73 12.36 15.81
C ILE A 12 21.82 11.61 17.15
N ASP A 13 22.58 12.13 18.11
CA ASP A 13 22.73 11.52 19.44
C ASP A 13 21.39 11.50 20.21
N TYR A 14 20.51 12.47 19.99
CA TYR A 14 19.16 12.47 20.55
C TYR A 14 18.29 11.35 19.95
N LEU A 15 18.28 11.22 18.62
CA LEU A 15 17.49 10.19 17.94
C LEU A 15 17.98 8.76 18.26
N LYS A 16 19.30 8.59 18.46
CA LYS A 16 19.89 7.29 18.82
C LYS A 16 19.43 6.75 20.17
N GLN A 17 19.12 7.62 21.14
CA GLN A 17 18.78 7.21 22.51
C GLN A 17 17.63 6.20 22.57
N ASP A 18 16.64 6.38 21.68
CA ASP A 18 15.42 5.56 21.69
C ASP A 18 15.43 4.45 20.62
N SER A 19 16.47 4.36 19.78
CA SER A 19 16.50 3.47 18.61
C SER A 19 16.32 1.99 18.98
N GLU A 20 17.08 1.48 19.95
CA GLU A 20 16.96 0.10 20.45
C GLU A 20 15.57 -0.18 21.06
N GLN A 21 15.00 0.80 21.76
CA GLN A 21 13.69 0.68 22.37
C GLN A 21 12.58 0.62 21.31
N VAL A 22 12.69 1.44 20.25
CA VAL A 22 11.75 1.44 19.12
C VAL A 22 11.83 0.12 18.35
N ILE A 23 13.04 -0.41 18.09
CA ILE A 23 13.22 -1.74 17.47
C ILE A 23 12.57 -2.82 18.35
N THR A 24 12.78 -2.76 19.66
CA THR A 24 12.17 -3.70 20.62
C THR A 24 10.63 -3.65 20.55
N TRP A 25 10.03 -2.46 20.55
CA TRP A 25 8.57 -2.32 20.44
C TRP A 25 8.04 -2.77 19.09
N ALA A 26 8.76 -2.50 18.00
CA ALA A 26 8.38 -2.98 16.67
C ALA A 26 8.39 -4.51 16.61
N GLY A 27 9.42 -5.16 17.17
CA GLY A 27 9.48 -6.63 17.29
C GLY A 27 8.34 -7.19 18.15
N GLN A 28 8.00 -6.53 19.27
CA GLN A 28 6.85 -6.91 20.10
C GLN A 28 5.52 -6.76 19.36
N ALA A 29 5.37 -5.74 18.51
CA ALA A 29 4.20 -5.55 17.66
C ALA A 29 4.07 -6.66 16.61
N VAL A 30 5.18 -7.07 15.99
CA VAL A 30 5.21 -8.24 15.08
C VAL A 30 4.80 -9.52 15.83
N ALA A 31 5.33 -9.75 17.04
CA ALA A 31 4.94 -10.90 17.85
C ALA A 31 3.44 -10.86 18.24
N LEU A 32 2.89 -9.67 18.50
CA LEU A 32 1.47 -9.50 18.79
C LEU A 32 0.59 -9.88 17.59
N ILE A 33 0.88 -9.35 16.39
CA ILE A 33 0.08 -9.65 15.20
C ILE A 33 0.20 -11.10 14.77
N LYS A 34 1.32 -11.77 15.04
CA LYS A 34 1.44 -13.22 14.80
C LYS A 34 0.51 -14.00 15.72
N ARG A 35 0.41 -13.64 17.00
CA ARG A 35 -0.53 -14.28 17.95
C ARG A 35 -1.99 -14.01 17.58
N ILE A 36 -2.38 -12.74 17.50
CA ILE A 36 -3.20 -12.17 16.43
C ILE A 36 -3.80 -13.16 15.42
N PHE A 37 -3.04 -13.27 14.35
CA PHE A 37 -3.33 -14.00 13.14
C PHE A 37 -3.49 -15.50 13.42
N ALA A 38 -2.66 -16.09 14.28
CA ALA A 38 -2.68 -17.52 14.58
C ALA A 38 -3.92 -17.97 15.37
N GLN A 39 -4.53 -17.13 16.19
CA GLN A 39 -5.72 -17.49 16.99
C GLN A 39 -6.90 -17.97 16.13
N HIS A 40 -7.07 -17.37 14.95
CA HIS A 40 -8.09 -17.74 13.97
C HIS A 40 -7.46 -17.85 12.58
N TYR A 41 -6.39 -18.63 12.46
CA TYR A 41 -5.53 -18.70 11.27
C TYR A 41 -6.33 -18.92 9.98
N ASP A 42 -7.21 -19.92 9.95
CA ASP A 42 -7.99 -20.24 8.74
C ASP A 42 -8.91 -19.08 8.35
N TYR A 43 -9.57 -18.43 9.31
CA TYR A 43 -10.39 -17.26 9.04
C TYR A 43 -9.53 -16.11 8.52
N HIS A 44 -8.40 -15.81 9.18
CA HIS A 44 -7.55 -14.69 8.80
C HIS A 44 -6.88 -14.89 7.43
N MET A 45 -6.54 -16.13 7.06
CA MET A 45 -6.01 -16.44 5.73
C MET A 45 -7.06 -16.33 4.63
N ASN A 46 -8.32 -16.67 4.92
CA ASN A 46 -9.38 -16.74 3.91
C ASN A 46 -10.29 -15.50 3.86
N PHE A 47 -10.22 -14.61 4.85
CA PHE A 47 -11.06 -13.42 4.88
C PHE A 47 -10.79 -12.51 3.68
N ALA A 48 -11.85 -12.25 2.90
CA ALA A 48 -11.81 -11.41 1.71
C ALA A 48 -10.62 -11.73 0.77
N VAL A 49 -10.24 -13.01 0.68
CA VAL A 49 -9.08 -13.43 -0.12
C VAL A 49 -9.37 -13.26 -1.61
N ILE A 50 -8.42 -12.62 -2.29
CA ILE A 50 -8.43 -12.39 -3.74
C ILE A 50 -7.02 -12.67 -4.28
N ASP A 51 -6.96 -13.40 -5.39
CA ASP A 51 -5.71 -13.60 -6.14
C ASP A 51 -5.51 -12.40 -7.07
N SER A 52 -4.32 -11.79 -7.00
CA SER A 52 -4.02 -10.56 -7.74
C SER A 52 -2.53 -10.45 -8.05
N ASN A 53 -2.20 -9.71 -9.10
CA ASN A 53 -0.84 -9.24 -9.32
C ASN A 53 -0.39 -8.30 -8.20
N MET A 54 0.92 -8.13 -8.03
CA MET A 54 1.54 -7.28 -7.01
C MET A 54 2.58 -6.37 -7.64
N LEU A 55 2.55 -5.07 -7.33
CA LEU A 55 3.51 -4.07 -7.81
C LEU A 55 4.23 -3.44 -6.61
N SER A 56 5.53 -3.24 -6.74
CA SER A 56 6.33 -2.43 -5.82
C SER A 56 7.62 -1.92 -6.46
N VAL A 57 8.24 -0.93 -5.84
CA VAL A 57 9.69 -0.68 -6.01
C VAL A 57 10.48 -1.79 -5.30
N VAL A 58 11.62 -2.17 -5.87
CA VAL A 58 12.63 -3.04 -5.26
C VAL A 58 14.02 -2.44 -5.47
N GLY A 59 14.90 -2.63 -4.49
CA GLY A 59 16.29 -2.19 -4.54
C GLY A 59 17.16 -3.12 -5.40
N GLY A 60 18.47 -2.87 -5.38
CA GLY A 60 19.45 -3.74 -6.02
C GLY A 60 19.32 -5.19 -5.55
N GLU A 61 19.53 -6.14 -6.48
CA GLU A 61 19.42 -7.59 -6.21
C GLU A 61 18.04 -8.05 -5.67
N GLY A 62 17.01 -7.22 -5.81
CA GLY A 62 15.66 -7.52 -5.34
C GLY A 62 15.43 -7.24 -3.85
N ALA A 63 16.32 -6.48 -3.21
CA ALA A 63 16.16 -6.04 -1.82
C ALA A 63 14.83 -5.28 -1.61
N PHE A 64 14.26 -5.40 -0.43
CA PHE A 64 13.17 -4.53 0.01
C PHE A 64 13.66 -3.08 0.02
N GLU A 65 12.87 -2.18 -0.58
CA GLU A 65 13.24 -0.79 -0.77
C GLU A 65 12.01 0.11 -0.75
N LEU A 66 12.15 1.27 -0.13
CA LEU A 66 11.08 2.26 0.00
C LEU A 66 11.37 3.58 -0.72
N TYR A 67 12.64 3.91 -0.91
CA TYR A 67 13.09 5.21 -1.36
C TYR A 67 13.46 5.23 -2.85
N HIS A 68 14.32 4.33 -3.31
CA HIS A 68 14.81 4.36 -4.69
C HIS A 68 15.19 2.97 -5.24
N GLY A 69 14.65 2.61 -6.41
CA GLY A 69 14.95 1.35 -7.08
C GLY A 69 14.13 1.20 -8.36
N GLY A 70 14.03 -0.02 -8.87
CA GLY A 70 13.22 -0.33 -10.07
C GLY A 70 11.83 -0.85 -9.72
N LEU A 71 10.85 -0.63 -10.60
CA LEU A 71 9.51 -1.20 -10.49
C LEU A 71 9.55 -2.70 -10.82
N ARG A 72 8.95 -3.50 -9.94
CA ARG A 72 8.76 -4.95 -10.10
C ARG A 72 7.29 -5.29 -9.98
N ALA A 73 6.82 -6.17 -10.88
CA ALA A 73 5.51 -6.76 -10.79
C ALA A 73 5.56 -8.30 -10.87
N ARG A 74 4.82 -8.97 -9.99
CA ARG A 74 4.59 -10.41 -10.02
C ARG A 74 3.10 -10.71 -10.14
N ASP A 75 2.75 -11.84 -10.74
CA ASP A 75 1.38 -12.35 -10.79
C ASP A 75 0.95 -12.97 -9.44
N SER A 76 -0.28 -13.49 -9.38
CA SER A 76 -0.82 -14.09 -8.16
C SER A 76 -0.09 -15.35 -7.69
N ASP A 77 0.62 -16.04 -8.59
CA ASP A 77 1.37 -17.25 -8.31
C ASP A 77 2.87 -16.98 -8.07
N GLY A 78 3.30 -15.72 -8.17
CA GLY A 78 4.67 -15.29 -7.98
C GLY A 78 5.50 -15.29 -9.27
N GLY A 79 4.87 -15.53 -10.43
CA GLY A 79 5.49 -15.40 -11.74
C GLY A 79 5.86 -13.94 -12.03
N MET A 80 7.05 -13.70 -12.58
CA MET A 80 7.52 -12.35 -12.88
C MET A 80 6.80 -11.79 -14.12
N ILE A 81 6.18 -10.62 -13.99
CA ILE A 81 5.58 -9.87 -15.11
C ILE A 81 6.63 -8.92 -15.70
N PHE A 82 7.30 -8.15 -14.84
CA PHE A 82 8.47 -7.35 -15.17
C PHE A 82 9.31 -7.09 -13.92
N ASP A 83 10.59 -6.80 -14.10
CA ASP A 83 11.54 -6.59 -13.02
C ASP A 83 12.48 -5.42 -13.31
N GLN A 84 12.88 -4.70 -12.26
CA GLN A 84 13.81 -3.57 -12.29
C GLN A 84 13.52 -2.54 -13.38
N LEU A 85 12.23 -2.27 -13.61
CA LEU A 85 11.79 -1.32 -14.63
C LEU A 85 12.08 0.11 -14.17
N ASP A 86 12.65 0.93 -15.06
CA ASP A 86 12.88 2.34 -14.79
C ASP A 86 11.55 3.06 -14.62
N TYR A 87 11.30 3.58 -13.42
CA TYR A 87 10.04 4.24 -13.10
C TYR A 87 9.79 5.52 -13.91
N THR A 88 10.80 6.06 -14.59
CA THR A 88 10.63 7.19 -15.51
C THR A 88 9.84 6.79 -16.77
N ASP A 89 9.79 5.50 -17.10
CA ASP A 89 9.00 4.96 -18.21
C ASP A 89 7.63 4.43 -17.77
N TYR A 90 7.16 4.73 -16.53
CA TYR A 90 5.94 4.13 -15.96
C TYR A 90 4.72 4.24 -16.88
N SER A 91 4.59 5.31 -17.67
CA SER A 91 3.45 5.57 -18.54
C SER A 91 3.29 4.54 -19.65
N ASP A 92 4.36 3.84 -20.02
CA ASP A 92 4.29 2.77 -21.02
C ASP A 92 3.72 1.47 -20.46
N TYR A 93 3.75 1.32 -19.13
CA TYR A 93 3.45 0.06 -18.44
C TYR A 93 2.24 0.15 -17.52
N ILE A 94 1.96 1.30 -16.92
CA ILE A 94 0.86 1.52 -15.98
C ILE A 94 -0.12 2.50 -16.61
N HIS A 95 -1.33 2.03 -16.87
CA HIS A 95 -2.43 2.84 -17.40
C HIS A 95 -3.55 2.96 -16.36
N GLU A 96 -4.33 4.04 -16.41
CA GLU A 96 -5.44 4.25 -15.49
C GLU A 96 -6.80 4.15 -16.21
N GLY A 97 -7.61 3.18 -15.80
CA GLY A 97 -9.00 3.08 -16.23
C GLY A 97 -9.92 4.00 -15.45
N VAL A 98 -11.06 4.36 -16.04
CA VAL A 98 -12.15 5.10 -15.38
C VAL A 98 -13.41 4.25 -15.33
N LYS A 99 -14.23 4.43 -14.29
CA LYS A 99 -15.56 3.83 -14.17
C LYS A 99 -16.55 4.95 -13.87
N ASN A 100 -17.75 4.87 -14.43
CA ASN A 100 -18.77 5.93 -14.31
C ASN A 100 -19.32 6.13 -12.88
N TRP A 101 -19.05 5.20 -11.97
CA TRP A 101 -19.54 5.20 -10.59
C TRP A 101 -18.50 5.59 -9.55
N SER A 102 -17.26 5.89 -9.94
CA SER A 102 -16.20 6.32 -9.01
C SER A 102 -15.30 7.39 -9.60
N TYR A 103 -14.97 8.40 -8.79
CA TYR A 103 -13.95 9.38 -9.13
C TYR A 103 -12.53 8.82 -9.04
N MET A 104 -12.31 7.79 -8.21
CA MET A 104 -11.01 7.14 -8.10
C MET A 104 -10.80 6.24 -9.32
N LYS A 105 -9.68 6.43 -10.00
CA LYS A 105 -9.28 5.65 -11.19
C LYS A 105 -8.89 4.22 -10.81
N PHE A 106 -8.67 3.38 -11.82
CA PHE A 106 -8.36 1.95 -11.69
C PHE A 106 -7.08 1.63 -12.47
N PRO A 107 -5.90 1.78 -11.85
CA PRO A 107 -4.63 1.47 -12.48
C PRO A 107 -4.50 0.00 -12.83
N PHE A 108 -3.85 -0.30 -13.95
CA PHE A 108 -3.58 -1.65 -14.41
C PHE A 108 -2.30 -1.71 -15.24
N ILE A 109 -1.68 -2.89 -15.27
CA ILE A 109 -0.53 -3.21 -16.11
C ILE A 109 -1.02 -3.32 -17.56
N ARG A 110 -0.55 -2.43 -18.42
CA ARG A 110 -1.01 -2.24 -19.80
C ARG A 110 -0.98 -3.54 -20.61
N SER A 111 0.11 -4.31 -20.51
CA SER A 111 0.31 -5.55 -21.28
C SER A 111 -0.69 -6.65 -20.94
N LEU A 112 -1.31 -6.60 -19.76
CA LEU A 112 -2.32 -7.56 -19.30
C LEU A 112 -3.77 -7.07 -19.50
N GLY A 113 -3.95 -5.82 -19.92
CA GLY A 113 -5.26 -5.20 -20.09
C GLY A 113 -5.98 -4.90 -18.77
N GLN A 114 -7.13 -4.22 -18.85
CA GLN A 114 -7.82 -3.72 -17.66
C GLN A 114 -8.40 -4.84 -16.78
N ASP A 115 -8.84 -5.95 -17.38
CA ASP A 115 -9.54 -7.02 -16.67
C ASP A 115 -8.59 -7.95 -15.88
N ALA A 116 -7.39 -8.20 -16.41
CA ALA A 116 -6.40 -9.08 -15.79
C ALA A 116 -5.18 -8.34 -15.21
N GLY A 117 -4.95 -7.08 -15.63
CA GLY A 117 -3.77 -6.31 -15.28
C GLY A 117 -3.87 -5.49 -14.01
N TRP A 118 -4.99 -5.49 -13.29
CA TRP A 118 -5.06 -4.82 -12.00
C TRP A 118 -4.16 -5.53 -10.98
N TYR A 119 -3.73 -4.80 -9.95
CA TYR A 119 -2.72 -5.27 -9.00
C TYR A 119 -2.96 -4.70 -7.61
N ARG A 120 -2.20 -5.22 -6.64
CA ARG A 120 -2.06 -4.64 -5.29
C ARG A 120 -0.68 -4.00 -5.15
N VAL A 121 -0.64 -2.87 -4.45
CA VAL A 121 0.60 -2.29 -3.88
C VAL A 121 0.58 -2.49 -2.37
N ARG A 122 1.36 -1.73 -1.58
CA ARG A 122 1.35 -1.72 -0.08
C ARG A 122 2.13 -2.86 0.58
N PRO A 123 2.19 -2.93 1.93
CA PRO A 123 3.12 -3.85 2.59
C PRO A 123 2.99 -5.30 2.15
N LEU A 124 1.77 -5.78 1.88
CA LEU A 124 1.59 -7.14 1.36
C LEU A 124 2.32 -7.36 0.04
N ALA A 125 2.15 -6.43 -0.92
CA ALA A 125 2.80 -6.52 -2.22
C ALA A 125 4.33 -6.43 -2.09
N ARG A 126 4.84 -5.47 -1.30
CA ARG A 126 6.28 -5.27 -1.11
C ARG A 126 6.97 -6.47 -0.47
N VAL A 127 6.39 -7.01 0.61
CA VAL A 127 6.91 -8.18 1.33
C VAL A 127 6.90 -9.44 0.46
N ASN A 128 5.89 -9.61 -0.42
CA ASN A 128 5.84 -10.71 -1.37
C ASN A 128 6.77 -10.53 -2.60
N ASN A 129 7.01 -9.28 -3.03
CA ASN A 129 7.79 -8.98 -4.23
C ASN A 129 9.30 -8.87 -3.97
N CYS A 130 9.72 -8.48 -2.76
CA CYS A 130 11.14 -8.44 -2.41
C CYS A 130 11.69 -9.85 -2.22
N ASP A 131 12.97 -10.01 -2.56
CA ASP A 131 13.67 -11.28 -2.40
C ASP A 131 14.24 -11.42 -0.97
N PHE A 132 14.55 -10.29 -0.32
CA PHE A 132 14.99 -10.20 1.07
C PHE A 132 14.80 -8.79 1.65
N PHE A 133 14.74 -8.66 2.97
CA PHE A 133 14.97 -7.39 3.69
C PHE A 133 16.47 -7.22 4.00
N PRO A 134 17.03 -6.02 3.84
CA PRO A 134 18.42 -5.76 4.22
C PRO A 134 18.62 -5.77 5.74
N THR A 135 17.55 -5.57 6.53
CA THR A 135 17.63 -5.57 7.99
C THR A 135 17.31 -6.96 8.57
N PRO A 136 18.11 -7.46 9.52
CA PRO A 136 18.11 -8.87 9.89
C PRO A 136 16.87 -9.35 10.65
N LEU A 137 16.28 -8.52 11.52
CA LEU A 137 15.07 -8.92 12.26
C LEU A 137 13.85 -8.94 11.35
N ALA A 138 13.70 -7.92 10.49
CA ALA A 138 12.64 -7.91 9.50
C ALA A 138 12.75 -9.05 8.49
N GLU A 139 13.97 -9.41 8.05
CA GLU A 139 14.17 -10.53 7.13
C GLU A 139 13.73 -11.86 7.76
N LYS A 140 14.07 -12.09 9.03
CA LYS A 140 13.59 -13.28 9.74
C LYS A 140 12.07 -13.37 9.73
N GLU A 141 11.38 -12.26 10.00
CA GLU A 141 9.92 -12.21 10.01
C GLU A 141 9.32 -12.34 8.61
N ARG A 142 10.00 -11.83 7.56
CA ARG A 142 9.60 -12.03 6.16
C ARG A 142 9.67 -13.50 5.76
N VAL A 143 10.72 -14.23 6.14
CA VAL A 143 10.85 -15.66 5.83
C VAL A 143 9.68 -16.45 6.43
N GLU A 144 9.31 -16.16 7.67
CA GLU A 144 8.13 -16.79 8.31
C GLU A 144 6.82 -16.39 7.61
N PHE A 145 6.69 -15.13 7.18
CA PHE A 145 5.53 -14.65 6.45
C PHE A 145 5.37 -15.35 5.09
N VAL A 146 6.45 -15.46 4.30
CA VAL A 146 6.45 -16.13 3.00
C VAL A 146 6.13 -17.62 3.15
N ALA A 147 6.63 -18.27 4.21
CA ALA A 147 6.31 -19.67 4.49
C ALA A 147 4.80 -19.90 4.71
N ALA A 148 4.07 -18.91 5.26
CA ALA A 148 2.61 -19.00 5.42
C ALA A 148 1.85 -19.06 4.07
N GLY A 149 2.49 -18.66 2.97
CA GLY A 149 1.94 -18.74 1.61
C GLY A 149 2.00 -20.13 0.98
N ASN A 150 2.64 -21.11 1.62
CA ASN A 150 2.75 -22.50 1.14
C ASN A 150 3.27 -22.63 -0.31
N GLY A 151 4.31 -21.87 -0.64
CA GLY A 151 4.93 -21.88 -1.97
C GLY A 151 4.29 -20.93 -2.99
N ARG A 152 3.25 -20.18 -2.60
CA ARG A 152 2.68 -19.06 -3.35
C ARG A 152 2.83 -17.75 -2.56
N PRO A 153 2.77 -16.58 -3.19
CA PRO A 153 2.65 -15.31 -2.48
C PRO A 153 1.45 -15.30 -1.53
N VAL A 154 1.55 -14.64 -0.37
CA VAL A 154 0.43 -14.52 0.56
C VAL A 154 -0.61 -13.57 -0.04
N GLN A 155 -1.83 -14.05 -0.28
CA GLN A 155 -2.90 -13.27 -0.93
C GLN A 155 -3.99 -12.77 0.05
N SER A 156 -3.94 -13.17 1.33
CA SER A 156 -4.94 -12.78 2.35
C SER A 156 -5.05 -11.25 2.50
N THR A 157 -6.29 -10.76 2.56
CA THR A 157 -6.55 -9.33 2.80
C THR A 157 -6.15 -8.91 4.22
N LEU A 158 -6.35 -9.74 5.24
CA LEU A 158 -5.91 -9.40 6.60
C LEU A 158 -4.40 -9.49 6.79
N ALA A 159 -3.68 -10.21 5.93
CA ALA A 159 -2.23 -10.29 5.96
C ALA A 159 -1.54 -8.94 5.67
N PHE A 160 -2.24 -7.94 5.12
CA PHE A 160 -1.75 -6.56 5.08
C PHE A 160 -1.36 -6.03 6.46
N HIS A 161 -2.07 -6.41 7.53
CA HIS A 161 -1.72 -5.99 8.90
C HIS A 161 -0.42 -6.62 9.40
N TRP A 162 -0.19 -7.89 9.06
CA TRP A 162 1.05 -8.57 9.40
C TRP A 162 2.23 -7.97 8.62
N ALA A 163 2.11 -7.89 7.29
CA ALA A 163 3.15 -7.30 6.44
C ALA A 163 3.50 -5.85 6.86
N ARG A 164 2.51 -5.04 7.24
CA ARG A 164 2.73 -3.67 7.74
C ARG A 164 3.61 -3.62 8.98
N LEU A 165 3.52 -4.61 9.86
CA LEU A 165 4.34 -4.64 11.09
C LEU A 165 5.74 -5.19 10.82
N ILE A 166 5.93 -6.03 9.80
CA ILE A 166 7.27 -6.40 9.32
C ILE A 166 7.99 -5.17 8.77
N GLU A 167 7.29 -4.36 7.96
CA GLU A 167 7.87 -3.10 7.47
C GLU A 167 8.15 -2.08 8.58
N LEU A 168 7.27 -1.99 9.59
CA LEU A 168 7.54 -1.14 10.75
C LEU A 168 8.85 -1.53 11.44
N LEU A 169 9.09 -2.84 11.61
CA LEU A 169 10.32 -3.36 12.17
C LEU A 169 11.52 -3.02 11.28
N HIS A 170 11.41 -3.23 9.96
CA HIS A 170 12.44 -2.83 9.01
C HIS A 170 12.78 -1.34 9.11
N CYS A 171 11.77 -0.46 9.11
CA CYS A 171 11.99 0.97 9.22
C CYS A 171 12.68 1.34 10.55
N ALA A 172 12.34 0.67 11.66
CA ALA A 172 13.00 0.90 12.94
C ALA A 172 14.48 0.50 12.89
N GLU A 173 14.80 -0.66 12.30
CA GLU A 173 16.18 -1.11 12.10
C GLU A 173 16.95 -0.18 11.15
N ALA A 174 16.38 0.15 10.00
CA ALA A 174 17.00 0.99 8.97
C ALA A 174 17.26 2.41 9.47
N ILE A 175 16.35 2.98 10.28
CA ILE A 175 16.59 4.28 10.93
C ILE A 175 17.78 4.20 11.89
N ALA A 176 17.88 3.14 12.69
CA ALA A 176 19.00 2.97 13.61
C ALA A 176 20.34 2.85 12.86
N GLU A 177 20.37 2.05 11.78
CA GLU A 177 21.53 1.91 10.90
C GLU A 177 21.91 3.25 10.24
N LEU A 178 20.94 3.96 9.66
CA LEU A 178 21.17 5.26 9.02
C LEU A 178 21.71 6.30 10.01
N LEU A 179 21.28 6.28 11.27
CA LEU A 179 21.79 7.20 12.29
C LEU A 179 23.29 7.00 12.57
N ASP A 180 23.86 5.84 12.26
CA ASP A 180 25.31 5.58 12.33
C ASP A 180 26.10 6.12 11.12
N ASP A 181 25.42 6.51 10.05
CA ASP A 181 26.05 7.09 8.86
C ASP A 181 26.59 8.51 9.13
N CYS A 182 27.87 8.73 8.82
CA CYS A 182 28.50 10.04 8.98
C CYS A 182 27.98 11.10 8.00
N ASP A 183 27.44 10.69 6.86
CA ASP A 183 26.97 11.59 5.81
C ASP A 183 25.72 12.38 6.23
N LEU A 184 24.94 11.88 7.21
CA LEU A 184 23.83 12.63 7.81
C LEU A 184 24.27 13.96 8.44
N GLY A 185 25.51 14.02 8.93
CA GLY A 185 26.14 15.24 9.47
C GLY A 185 26.99 15.99 8.45
N GLY A 186 27.03 15.54 7.21
CA GLY A 186 27.83 16.12 6.14
C GLY A 186 27.38 17.51 5.69
N ASN A 187 28.19 18.12 4.82
CA ASN A 187 27.92 19.45 4.26
C ASN A 187 27.56 19.40 2.76
N GLU A 188 27.58 18.22 2.14
CA GLU A 188 27.27 18.01 0.73
C GLU A 188 25.76 17.86 0.49
N LEU A 189 25.03 18.96 0.71
CA LEU A 189 23.57 18.92 0.82
C LEU A 189 22.83 19.09 -0.52
N ARG A 190 23.48 19.71 -1.51
CA ARG A 190 22.82 20.14 -2.75
C ARG A 190 23.68 19.81 -3.96
N HIS A 191 23.01 19.42 -5.03
CA HIS A 191 23.61 19.20 -6.35
C HIS A 191 22.85 19.99 -7.41
N THR A 192 23.55 20.52 -8.41
CA THR A 192 22.97 21.22 -9.56
C THR A 192 23.06 20.36 -10.81
N GLY A 193 22.13 20.55 -11.74
CA GLY A 193 22.11 19.83 -13.00
C GLY A 193 21.54 20.72 -14.10
N ALA A 194 21.59 20.25 -15.34
CA ALA A 194 20.90 20.91 -16.44
C ALA A 194 19.38 20.85 -16.21
N LEU A 195 18.69 21.96 -16.49
CA LEU A 195 17.22 22.00 -16.43
C LEU A 195 16.65 21.05 -17.50
N GLN A 196 15.66 20.25 -17.10
CA GLN A 196 14.87 19.41 -18.00
C GLN A 196 13.40 19.82 -17.89
N ALA A 197 12.67 19.75 -19.00
CA ALA A 197 11.26 20.14 -19.07
C ALA A 197 10.32 19.12 -18.39
N THR A 198 10.79 17.90 -18.14
CA THR A 198 10.00 16.82 -17.55
C THR A 198 10.72 16.25 -16.34
N GLY A 199 9.97 15.98 -15.27
CA GLY A 199 10.48 15.35 -14.06
C GLY A 199 9.51 14.31 -13.51
N ILE A 200 10.02 13.10 -13.27
CA ILE A 200 9.27 11.99 -12.68
C ILE A 200 9.95 11.55 -11.39
N GLY A 201 9.18 11.55 -10.30
CA GLY A 201 9.60 11.07 -8.99
C GLY A 201 8.69 9.95 -8.51
N VAL A 202 9.28 8.85 -8.10
CA VAL A 202 8.56 7.69 -7.55
C VAL A 202 9.15 7.31 -6.20
N ILE A 203 8.27 7.02 -5.24
CA ILE A 203 8.64 6.53 -3.90
C ILE A 203 7.58 5.54 -3.42
N GLU A 204 7.94 4.60 -2.57
CA GLU A 204 6.95 3.79 -1.84
C GLU A 204 6.48 4.56 -0.62
N ALA A 205 5.34 5.24 -0.75
CA ALA A 205 4.67 5.77 0.42
C ALA A 205 4.21 4.61 1.34
N PRO A 206 3.88 4.87 2.62
CA PRO A 206 3.37 3.84 3.52
C PRO A 206 2.13 3.11 2.97
N ARG A 207 1.40 3.78 2.06
CA ARG A 207 0.17 3.28 1.43
C ARG A 207 0.35 2.79 -0.01
N GLY A 208 1.59 2.54 -0.44
CA GLY A 208 1.96 1.97 -1.74
C GLY A 208 2.74 2.95 -2.62
N THR A 209 3.10 2.51 -3.82
CA THR A 209 3.82 3.31 -4.81
C THR A 209 3.14 4.66 -5.04
N LEU A 210 3.92 5.73 -5.07
CA LEU A 210 3.47 7.10 -5.30
C LEU A 210 4.25 7.66 -6.48
N ILE A 211 3.53 8.05 -7.53
CA ILE A 211 4.12 8.57 -8.77
C ILE A 211 3.75 10.05 -8.92
N HIS A 212 4.76 10.89 -9.04
CA HIS A 212 4.65 12.30 -9.37
C HIS A 212 5.31 12.56 -10.72
N HIS A 213 4.56 13.06 -11.70
CA HIS A 213 5.07 13.42 -13.02
C HIS A 213 4.67 14.87 -13.32
N TYR A 214 5.66 15.72 -13.59
CA TYR A 214 5.47 17.12 -13.93
C TYR A 214 6.14 17.48 -15.26
N GLU A 215 5.48 18.34 -16.03
CA GLU A 215 6.05 19.05 -17.17
C GLU A 215 6.04 20.56 -16.89
N ILE A 216 7.15 21.24 -17.15
CA ILE A 216 7.34 22.67 -16.94
C ILE A 216 7.63 23.38 -18.27
N ASN A 217 7.29 24.67 -18.34
CA ASN A 217 7.68 25.55 -19.43
C ASN A 217 9.10 26.13 -19.26
N ASP A 218 9.51 26.99 -20.20
CA ASP A 218 10.83 27.63 -20.21
C ASP A 218 11.07 28.55 -19.00
N GLU A 219 10.01 29.08 -18.38
CA GLU A 219 10.09 29.86 -17.13
C GLU A 219 10.08 28.99 -15.86
N GLY A 220 9.99 27.67 -15.99
CA GLY A 220 9.93 26.73 -14.88
C GLY A 220 8.57 26.62 -14.20
N ILE A 221 7.49 27.06 -14.85
CA ILE A 221 6.11 26.95 -14.38
C ILE A 221 5.54 25.61 -14.82
N VAL A 222 4.87 24.91 -13.91
CA VAL A 222 4.19 23.63 -14.20
C VAL A 222 3.03 23.84 -15.17
N GLU A 223 3.09 23.20 -16.33
CA GLU A 223 2.02 23.19 -17.33
C GLU A 223 1.18 21.91 -17.28
N LYS A 224 1.79 20.77 -16.91
CA LYS A 224 1.09 19.50 -16.73
C LYS A 224 1.56 18.80 -15.46
N ALA A 225 0.62 18.10 -14.83
CA ALA A 225 0.89 17.23 -13.71
C ALA A 225 0.06 15.95 -13.84
N ASN A 226 0.70 14.80 -13.66
CA ASN A 226 0.04 13.52 -13.46
C ASN A 226 0.47 12.93 -12.13
N LEU A 227 -0.50 12.53 -11.31
CA LEU A 227 -0.28 11.96 -9.99
C LEU A 227 -1.01 10.63 -9.91
N ILE A 228 -0.25 9.54 -9.77
CA ILE A 228 -0.84 8.24 -9.39
C ILE A 228 -0.51 8.02 -7.92
N VAL A 229 -1.49 8.34 -7.09
CA VAL A 229 -1.38 8.28 -5.63
C VAL A 229 -1.64 6.86 -5.12
N SER A 230 -1.03 6.53 -3.99
CA SER A 230 -0.88 5.14 -3.57
C SER A 230 -2.16 4.34 -3.40
N THR A 231 -3.21 4.94 -2.83
CA THR A 231 -4.51 4.26 -2.65
C THR A 231 -5.18 3.93 -3.99
N THR A 232 -4.94 4.74 -5.03
CA THR A 232 -5.57 4.56 -6.36
C THR A 232 -5.18 3.22 -6.97
N HIS A 233 -3.93 2.79 -6.80
CA HIS A 233 -3.47 1.47 -7.26
C HIS A 233 -4.27 0.29 -6.66
N ASN A 234 -4.76 0.41 -5.42
CA ASN A 234 -5.53 -0.64 -4.77
C ASN A 234 -7.04 -0.54 -5.00
N ASN A 235 -7.53 0.39 -5.82
CA ASN A 235 -8.96 0.63 -5.98
C ASN A 235 -9.71 -0.61 -6.47
N GLN A 236 -9.21 -1.28 -7.51
CA GLN A 236 -9.83 -2.52 -7.99
C GLN A 236 -9.80 -3.60 -6.90
N ALA A 237 -8.65 -3.82 -6.26
CA ALA A 237 -8.49 -4.82 -5.22
C ALA A 237 -9.42 -4.59 -4.02
N MET A 238 -9.63 -3.34 -3.59
CA MET A 238 -10.60 -3.01 -2.53
C MET A 238 -12.02 -3.41 -2.94
N ASN A 239 -12.43 -3.08 -4.17
CA ASN A 239 -13.76 -3.45 -4.68
C ASN A 239 -13.93 -4.97 -4.80
N GLU A 240 -12.91 -5.70 -5.23
CA GLU A 240 -12.93 -7.17 -5.28
C GLU A 240 -13.04 -7.80 -3.88
N SER A 241 -12.31 -7.27 -2.90
CA SER A 241 -12.41 -7.71 -1.50
C SER A 241 -13.79 -7.43 -0.91
N ILE A 242 -14.39 -6.27 -1.18
CA ILE A 242 -15.76 -5.95 -0.77
C ILE A 242 -16.75 -6.92 -1.44
N ARG A 243 -16.59 -7.20 -2.74
CA ARG A 243 -17.41 -8.18 -3.45
C ARG A 243 -17.30 -9.58 -2.83
N LYS A 244 -16.09 -9.99 -2.44
CA LYS A 244 -15.86 -11.27 -1.77
C LYS A 244 -16.58 -11.35 -0.43
N VAL A 245 -16.51 -10.29 0.38
CA VAL A 245 -17.26 -10.19 1.66
C VAL A 245 -18.76 -10.23 1.41
N ALA A 246 -19.27 -9.45 0.46
CA ALA A 246 -20.69 -9.44 0.14
C ALA A 246 -21.18 -10.85 -0.26
N ASN A 247 -20.48 -11.51 -1.18
CA ASN A 247 -20.85 -12.86 -1.64
C ASN A 247 -20.80 -13.93 -0.54
N GLN A 248 -19.98 -13.74 0.49
CA GLN A 248 -19.81 -14.72 1.57
C GLN A 248 -20.74 -14.49 2.76
N TYR A 249 -21.06 -13.23 3.07
CA TYR A 249 -21.73 -12.87 4.32
C TYR A 249 -23.12 -12.23 4.14
N LEU A 250 -23.50 -11.87 2.91
CA LEU A 250 -24.87 -11.41 2.62
C LEU A 250 -25.78 -12.62 2.38
N ASP A 251 -26.89 -12.69 3.11
CA ASP A 251 -27.93 -13.72 2.95
C ASP A 251 -28.86 -13.46 1.75
N GLY A 252 -28.84 -12.23 1.22
CA GLY A 252 -29.66 -11.77 0.10
C GLY A 252 -30.98 -11.12 0.54
N GLU A 253 -31.32 -11.16 1.82
CA GLU A 253 -32.60 -10.69 2.35
C GLU A 253 -32.46 -9.42 3.18
N CYS A 254 -31.41 -9.31 4.02
CA CYS A 254 -31.26 -8.17 4.91
C CYS A 254 -29.81 -7.73 5.13
N LEU A 255 -29.60 -6.43 5.19
CA LEU A 255 -28.31 -5.89 5.61
C LEU A 255 -28.20 -5.98 7.13
N THR A 256 -27.04 -6.38 7.64
CA THR A 256 -26.75 -6.45 9.08
C THR A 256 -25.58 -5.54 9.46
N GLU A 257 -25.54 -5.10 10.72
CA GLU A 257 -24.39 -4.35 11.23
C GLU A 257 -23.10 -5.17 11.19
N ALA A 258 -23.20 -6.49 11.39
CA ALA A 258 -22.07 -7.41 11.26
C ALA A 258 -21.50 -7.40 9.84
N LEU A 259 -22.36 -7.51 8.81
CA LEU A 259 -21.94 -7.38 7.41
C LEU A 259 -21.29 -6.03 7.13
N LEU A 260 -21.89 -4.94 7.63
CA LEU A 260 -21.33 -3.60 7.50
C LEU A 260 -19.92 -3.52 8.09
N ASN A 261 -19.72 -4.08 9.29
CA ASN A 261 -18.40 -4.12 9.91
C ASN A 261 -17.41 -4.98 9.13
N GLN A 262 -17.83 -6.11 8.54
CA GLN A 262 -16.94 -6.93 7.71
C GLN A 262 -16.50 -6.19 6.44
N VAL A 263 -17.39 -5.46 5.79
CA VAL A 263 -17.04 -4.58 4.67
C VAL A 263 -16.03 -3.52 5.10
N GLU A 264 -16.25 -2.88 6.26
CA GLU A 264 -15.28 -1.93 6.82
C GLU A 264 -13.93 -2.57 7.15
N VAL A 265 -13.90 -3.78 7.71
CA VAL A 265 -12.66 -4.51 8.01
C VAL A 265 -11.88 -4.79 6.73
N ALA A 266 -12.54 -5.25 5.66
CA ALA A 266 -11.90 -5.45 4.36
C ALA A 266 -11.29 -4.15 3.82
N ILE A 267 -12.00 -3.03 3.92
CA ILE A 267 -11.48 -1.71 3.50
C ILE A 267 -10.30 -1.29 4.38
N ARG A 268 -10.41 -1.39 5.71
CA ARG A 268 -9.36 -0.99 6.67
C ARG A 268 -8.09 -1.84 6.58
N ALA A 269 -8.20 -3.08 6.11
CA ALA A 269 -7.04 -3.93 5.88
C ALA A 269 -6.07 -3.28 4.90
N TYR A 270 -6.61 -2.64 3.85
CA TYR A 270 -5.82 -1.81 2.99
C TYR A 270 -5.25 -0.63 3.78
N ASP A 271 -5.99 0.10 4.64
CA ASP A 271 -5.64 1.42 5.25
C ASP A 271 -5.69 2.56 4.22
N PRO A 272 -6.83 2.73 3.52
CA PRO A 272 -6.93 3.70 2.43
C PRO A 272 -6.80 5.12 2.98
N CYS A 273 -5.86 5.89 2.41
CA CYS A 273 -5.91 7.34 2.58
C CYS A 273 -6.86 7.89 1.52
N LEU A 274 -8.16 7.95 1.85
CA LEU A 274 -9.17 8.53 0.97
C LEU A 274 -8.88 10.02 0.73
N SER A 275 -8.32 10.73 1.73
CA SER A 275 -7.82 12.09 1.56
C SER A 275 -6.70 12.21 0.55
N CYS A 276 -5.86 11.20 0.39
CA CYS A 276 -4.78 11.23 -0.59
C CYS A 276 -5.31 10.86 -1.98
N ALA A 277 -6.30 9.95 -2.04
CA ALA A 277 -6.89 9.42 -3.27
C ALA A 277 -7.82 10.42 -3.98
N THR A 278 -8.58 11.20 -3.20
CA THR A 278 -9.61 12.10 -3.73
C THR A 278 -9.52 13.51 -3.13
N HIS A 279 -8.47 13.82 -2.35
CA HIS A 279 -8.31 15.11 -1.66
C HIS A 279 -9.43 15.45 -0.65
N ALA A 280 -10.11 14.45 -0.07
CA ALA A 280 -11.25 14.61 0.86
C ALA A 280 -10.94 14.22 2.33
N MET A 281 -11.35 15.01 3.32
CA MET A 281 -10.95 14.86 4.74
C MET A 281 -11.47 13.58 5.45
N GLY A 282 -10.61 12.96 6.28
CA GLY A 282 -10.64 11.56 6.75
C GLY A 282 -11.74 11.09 7.72
N LYS A 283 -13.00 11.15 7.31
CA LYS A 283 -14.10 10.37 7.91
C LYS A 283 -14.44 9.20 6.99
N MET A 284 -14.83 8.04 7.55
CA MET A 284 -15.34 6.90 6.77
C MET A 284 -16.83 6.67 7.02
N PRO A 285 -17.72 7.61 6.62
CA PRO A 285 -19.12 7.27 6.53
C PRO A 285 -19.30 6.14 5.52
N LEU A 286 -20.18 5.20 5.83
CA LEU A 286 -20.47 4.06 4.96
C LEU A 286 -21.97 3.99 4.72
N GLN A 287 -22.35 3.85 3.46
CA GLN A 287 -23.71 3.59 3.06
C GLN A 287 -23.73 2.27 2.29
N LEU A 288 -24.54 1.32 2.76
CA LEU A 288 -24.82 0.07 2.08
C LEU A 288 -26.27 0.10 1.61
N ASN A 289 -26.46 -0.14 0.31
CA ASN A 289 -27.76 -0.26 -0.33
C ASN A 289 -27.91 -1.71 -0.81
N LEU A 290 -28.97 -2.38 -0.38
CA LEU A 290 -29.42 -3.63 -0.98
C LEU A 290 -30.43 -3.27 -2.05
N VAL A 291 -30.18 -3.69 -3.29
CA VAL A 291 -31.07 -3.43 -4.44
C VAL A 291 -31.45 -4.74 -5.12
N ASN A 292 -32.63 -4.78 -5.74
CA ASN A 292 -33.04 -5.92 -6.58
C ASN A 292 -32.50 -5.79 -8.02
N GLU A 293 -32.83 -6.75 -8.88
CA GLU A 293 -32.45 -6.78 -10.30
C GLU A 293 -32.93 -5.56 -11.12
N ASN A 294 -33.97 -4.86 -10.65
CA ASN A 294 -34.51 -3.65 -11.26
C ASN A 294 -33.88 -2.36 -10.68
N ASN A 295 -32.83 -2.48 -9.86
CA ASN A 295 -32.21 -1.39 -9.09
C ASN A 295 -33.14 -0.71 -8.07
N GLU A 296 -34.21 -1.38 -7.63
CA GLU A 296 -35.09 -0.87 -6.58
C GLU A 296 -34.44 -1.12 -5.20
N LEU A 297 -34.45 -0.10 -4.34
CA LEU A 297 -33.87 -0.19 -2.99
C LEU A 297 -34.75 -1.08 -2.10
N LEU A 298 -34.17 -2.16 -1.58
CA LEU A 298 -34.82 -3.10 -0.66
C LEU A 298 -34.50 -2.80 0.81
N ASP A 299 -33.27 -2.38 1.09
CA ASP A 299 -32.78 -2.10 2.45
C ASP A 299 -31.58 -1.15 2.39
N GLN A 300 -31.39 -0.33 3.42
CA GLN A 300 -30.27 0.60 3.50
C GLN A 300 -29.74 0.73 4.92
N LEU A 301 -28.43 0.61 5.07
CA LEU A 301 -27.70 0.93 6.30
C LEU A 301 -26.75 2.09 6.06
N ILE A 302 -26.82 3.09 6.94
CA ILE A 302 -25.93 4.25 6.93
C ILE A 302 -25.20 4.30 8.25
N LYS A 303 -23.87 4.26 8.19
CA LYS A 303 -22.99 4.64 9.28
C LYS A 303 -22.48 6.04 9.03
N ASN A 304 -22.86 6.97 9.90
CA ASN A 304 -22.40 8.35 9.76
C ASN A 304 -20.96 8.52 10.27
N ALA A 305 -20.40 9.72 10.10
CA ALA A 305 -19.05 10.02 10.54
C ALA A 305 -18.83 9.98 12.06
N ALA A 306 -19.90 9.99 12.87
CA ALA A 306 -19.83 9.82 14.32
C ALA A 306 -19.88 8.34 14.73
N GLY A 307 -20.04 7.42 13.78
CA GLY A 307 -20.12 5.98 14.02
C GLY A 307 -21.54 5.47 14.31
N ASN A 308 -22.55 6.34 14.34
CA ASN A 308 -23.93 5.91 14.55
C ASN A 308 -24.46 5.21 13.30
N VAL A 309 -25.05 4.04 13.49
CA VAL A 309 -25.69 3.26 12.43
C VAL A 309 -27.19 3.52 12.46
N SER A 310 -27.74 3.90 11.31
CA SER A 310 -29.19 4.06 11.09
C SER A 310 -29.63 3.23 9.90
N ARG A 311 -30.81 2.63 10.00
CA ARG A 311 -31.46 1.93 8.88
C ARG A 311 -32.49 2.86 8.24
N VAL A 312 -32.48 2.92 6.92
CA VAL A 312 -33.52 3.58 6.13
C VAL A 312 -34.30 2.47 5.42
N ARG A 313 -35.61 2.44 5.64
CA ARG A 313 -36.54 1.55 4.95
C ARG A 313 -37.41 2.37 4.01
#